data_AF-A0A286U3R6-F1
#
_entry.id   AF-A0A286U3R6-F1
#
_cell.length_a   1.000
_cell.length_b   1.000
_cell.length_c   1.000
_cell.angle_alpha   90.00
_cell.angle_beta   90.00
_cell.angle_gamma   90.00
#
_symmetry.space_group_name_H-M   'P 1'
#
loop_
_entity.id
_entity.type
_entity.pdbx_description
1 polymer ?
#
loop_
_entity_poly.entity_id
_entity_poly.type
_entity_poly.pdbx_seq_one_letter_code
_entity_poly.pdbx_strand_id
1 'polypeptide(L)' 'MKKKYLLDTYALLAYLKEENSYEKVKNPLSSDNTQMLMNEITIGETFYILERGRGMEKAEYFLNIFFHHCPK' A
#
# COMPACT_ATOMS: atom_id res chain seq x y z
N MET A 1 -20.28 -4.21 -9.47
CA MET A 1 -19.00 -3.51 -9.70
C MET A 1 -18.28 -3.39 -8.37
N LYS A 2 -16.99 -3.73 -8.29
CA LYS A 2 -16.21 -3.55 -7.05
C LYS A 2 -16.02 -2.08 -6.73
N LYS A 3 -16.04 -1.72 -5.45
CA LYS A 3 -15.76 -0.36 -4.99
C LYS A 3 -14.27 -0.07 -5.10
N LYS A 4 -13.89 0.95 -5.86
CA LYS A 4 -12.49 1.32 -6.10
C LYS A 4 -12.01 2.34 -5.08
N TYR A 5 -10.81 2.13 -4.58
CA TYR A 5 -10.11 3.05 -3.68
C TYR A 5 -8.75 3.37 -4.28
N LEU A 6 -8.41 4.66 -4.36
CA LEU A 6 -7.05 5.10 -4.66
C LEU A 6 -6.31 5.22 -3.34
N LEU A 7 -5.28 4.41 -3.14
CA LEU A 7 -4.48 4.38 -1.92
C LEU A 7 -3.32 5.35 -2.06
N ASP A 8 -3.22 6.28 -1.10
CA ASP A 8 -2.10 7.20 -0.99
C ASP A 8 -0.95 6.56 -0.19
N THR A 9 0.26 7.09 -0.42
CA THR A 9 1.50 6.70 0.26
C THR A 9 1.36 6.75 1.79
N TYR A 10 0.82 7.83 2.35
CA TYR A 10 0.71 8.01 3.80
C TYR A 10 -0.36 7.11 4.43
N ALA A 11 -1.49 6.89 3.76
CA ALA A 11 -2.49 5.92 4.20
C ALA A 11 -1.91 4.50 4.27
N LEU A 12 -1.11 4.11 3.28
CA LEU A 12 -0.42 2.81 3.30
C LEU A 12 0.63 2.75 4.42
N LEU A 13 1.40 3.81 4.64
CA LEU A 13 2.38 3.85 5.73
C LEU A 13 1.73 3.79 7.11
N ALA A 14 0.61 4.50 7.31
CA ALA A 14 -0.19 4.41 8.53
C ALA A 14 -0.72 2.99 8.74
N TYR A 15 -1.11 2.30 7.67
CA TYR A 15 -1.45 0.88 7.71
C TYR A 15 -0.29 -0.03 8.14
N LEU A 16 0.88 0.12 7.51
CA LEU A 16 2.08 -0.68 7.81
C LEU A 16 2.69 -0.42 9.19
N LYS A 17 2.27 0.65 9.87
CA LYS A 17 2.70 1.04 11.22
C LYS A 17 1.61 0.83 12.27
N GLU A 18 0.43 0.36 11.87
CA GLU A 18 -0.73 0.23 12.76
C GLU A 18 -1.06 1.55 13.49
N GLU A 19 -0.90 2.68 12.79
CA GLU A 19 -1.20 4.00 13.34
C GLU A 19 -2.72 4.20 13.53
N ASN A 20 -3.10 5.27 14.21
CA ASN A 20 -4.52 5.61 14.42
C ASN A 20 -5.29 5.62 13.09
N SER A 21 -6.47 4.99 13.08
CA SER A 21 -7.32 4.83 11.89
C SER A 21 -6.78 3.90 10.79
N TYR A 22 -5.77 3.07 11.04
CA TYR A 22 -5.29 2.09 10.05
C TYR A 22 -6.38 1.13 9.54
N GLU A 23 -7.41 0.89 10.35
CA GLU A 23 -8.60 0.11 9.99
C GLU A 23 -9.33 0.65 8.75
N LYS A 24 -9.20 1.96 8.45
CA LYS A 24 -9.77 2.57 7.24
C LYS A 24 -9.12 2.04 5.96
N VAL A 25 -7.89 1.54 6.06
CA VAL A 25 -7.12 0.95 4.96
C VAL A 25 -7.21 -0.57 5.00
N LYS A 26 -7.11 -1.18 6.19
CA LYS A 26 -7.25 -2.62 6.41
C LYS A 26 -8.60 -3.17 5.93
N ASN A 27 -9.71 -2.52 6.27
CA ASN A 27 -11.04 -3.02 5.91
C ASN A 27 -11.25 -3.11 4.38
N PRO A 28 -10.91 -2.08 3.57
CA PRO A 28 -10.92 -2.21 2.12
C PRO A 28 -9.84 -3.14 1.56
N LEU A 29 -8.68 -3.32 2.20
CA LEU A 29 -7.64 -4.25 1.74
C LEU A 29 -8.09 -5.72 1.86
N SER A 30 -8.84 -6.05 2.91
CA SER A 30 -9.28 -7.41 3.21
C SER A 30 -10.63 -7.78 2.58
N SER A 31 -11.27 -6.90 1.81
CA SER A 31 -12.59 -7.13 1.25
C SER A 31 -12.55 -7.62 -0.19
N ASP A 32 -13.27 -8.69 -0.50
CA ASP A 32 -13.38 -9.20 -1.88
C ASP A 32 -14.17 -8.27 -2.82
N ASN A 33 -14.96 -7.35 -2.24
CA ASN A 33 -15.84 -6.44 -2.97
C ASN A 33 -15.22 -5.07 -3.24
N THR A 34 -13.95 -4.89 -2.87
CA THR A 34 -13.18 -3.67 -3.09
C THR A 34 -12.03 -3.94 -4.06
N GLN A 35 -11.52 -2.86 -4.64
CA GLN A 35 -10.31 -2.87 -5.45
C GLN A 35 -9.44 -1.70 -5.01
N MET A 36 -8.26 -2.00 -4.49
CA MET A 36 -7.26 -1.00 -4.14
C MET A 36 -6.41 -0.70 -5.38
N LEU A 37 -6.15 0.59 -5.61
CA LEU A 37 -5.36 1.08 -6.73
C LEU A 37 -4.23 1.95 -6.18
N MET A 38 -3.06 1.84 -6.79
CA MET A 38 -1.95 2.78 -6.60
C MET A 38 -1.38 3.11 -7.97
N ASN A 39 -0.87 4.32 -8.14
CA ASN A 39 -0.14 4.70 -9.35
C ASN A 39 1.37 4.58 -9.13
N GLU A 40 2.14 4.64 -10.22
CA GLU A 40 3.60 4.57 -10.20
C GLU A 40 4.28 5.60 -9.29
N ILE A 41 3.69 6.79 -9.15
CA ILE A 41 4.17 7.85 -8.27
C ILE A 41 4.04 7.41 -6.81
N THR A 42 2.84 7.01 -6.38
CA THR A 42 2.56 6.56 -5.00
C THR A 42 3.35 5.30 -4.64
N ILE A 43 3.62 4.42 -5.60
CA ILE A 43 4.46 3.23 -5.41
C ILE A 43 5.92 3.66 -5.19
N GLY A 44 6.45 4.55 -6.03
CA GLY A 44 7.81 5.06 -5.91
C GLY A 44 8.05 5.84 -4.61
N GLU A 45 7.09 6.67 -4.21
CA GLU A 45 7.15 7.39 -2.92
C GLU A 45 7.14 6.43 -1.73
N THR A 46 6.24 5.43 -1.73
CA THR A 46 6.19 4.41 -0.67
C THR A 46 7.52 3.66 -0.60
N PHE A 47 8.06 3.24 -1.74
CA PHE A 47 9.35 2.56 -1.82
C PHE A 47 10.47 3.42 -1.22
N TYR A 48 10.57 4.69 -1.64
CA TYR A 48 11.59 5.61 -1.15
C TYR A 48 11.50 5.82 0.37
N ILE A 49 10.29 6.00 0.91
CA ILE A 49 10.11 6.18 2.36
C ILE A 49 10.48 4.91 3.13
N LEU A 50 10.11 3.74 2.61
CA LEU A 50 10.46 2.45 3.23
C LEU A 50 11.97 2.19 3.19
N GLU A 51 12.64 2.49 2.08
CA GLU A 51 14.09 2.34 1.94
C GLU A 51 14.81 3.20 2.98
N ARG A 52 14.44 4.48 3.04
CA ARG A 52 15.04 5.47 3.96
C ARG A 52 14.75 5.18 5.42
N GLY A 53 13.57 4.64 5.74
CA GLY A 53 13.11 4.46 7.12
C GLY A 53 13.32 3.06 7.69
N ARG A 54 13.33 2.02 6.84
CA ARG A 54 13.34 0.60 7.24
C ARG A 54 14.37 -0.24 6.48
N GLY A 55 15.13 0.37 5.56
CA GLY A 55 16.15 -0.29 4.77
C GLY A 55 15.64 -0.91 3.47
N MET A 56 16.57 -1.14 2.55
CA MET A 56 16.31 -1.65 1.19
C MET A 56 15.51 -2.96 1.19
N GLU A 57 15.82 -3.90 2.10
CA GLU A 57 15.13 -5.20 2.19
C GLU A 57 13.61 -5.05 2.31
N LYS A 58 13.14 -4.12 3.15
CA LYS A 58 11.69 -3.89 3.34
C LYS A 58 11.05 -3.18 2.15
N ALA A 59 11.81 -2.30 1.49
CA ALA A 59 11.35 -1.62 0.28
C ALA A 59 11.19 -2.60 -0.89
N GLU A 60 12.15 -3.50 -1.09
CA GLU A 60 12.08 -4.56 -2.09
C GLU A 60 10.96 -5.57 -1.79
N TYR A 61 10.78 -5.95 -0.52
CA TYR A 61 9.66 -6.79 -0.12
C TYR A 61 8.31 -6.15 -0.49
N PHE A 62 8.16 -4.84 -0.27
CA PHE A 62 6.96 -4.10 -0.68
C PHE A 62 6.70 -4.20 -2.19
N LEU A 63 7.72 -3.96 -3.04
CA LEU A 63 7.56 -4.07 -4.49
C LEU A 63 7.19 -5.49 -4.93
N ASN A 64 7.83 -6.50 -4.33
CA ASN A 64 7.52 -7.90 -4.62
C ASN A 64 6.06 -8.23 -4.31
N ILE A 65 5.56 -7.84 -3.14
CA ILE A 65 4.16 -8.07 -2.78
C ILE A 65 3.23 -7.29 -3.72
N PHE A 66 3.53 -6.03 -4.01
CA PHE A 66 2.72 -5.18 -4.87
C PHE A 66 2.57 -5.77 -6.28
N PHE A 67 3.68 -6.14 -6.93
CA PHE A 67 3.64 -6.67 -8.29
C PHE A 67 3.01 -8.06 -8.41
N HIS A 68 2.98 -8.84 -7.32
CA HIS A 68 2.29 -10.13 -7.31
C HIS A 68 0.77 -10.01 -7.10
N HIS A 69 0.30 -8.99 -6.38
CA HIS A 69 -1.10 -8.89 -5.95
C HIS A 69 -1.90 -7.80 -6.66
N CYS A 70 -1.25 -6.81 -7.24
CA CYS A 70 -1.90 -5.68 -7.91
C CYS A 70 -1.70 -5.82 -9.43
N PRO A 71 -2.70 -6.29 -10.20
CA PRO A 71 -2.59 -6.30 -11.66
C PRO A 71 -2.53 -4.87 -12.21
N LYS A 72 -1.70 -4.67 -13.23
CA LYS A 72 -1.59 -3.42 -14.00
C LYS A 72 -2.93 -2.96 -14.55
#